data_AF-A0A8S9JG21-F1
#
_entry.id   AF-A0A8S9JG21-F1
#
_cell.length_a   1.000
_cell.length_b   1.000
_cell.length_c   1.000
_cell.angle_alpha   90.00
_cell.angle_beta   90.00
_cell.angle_gamma   90.00
#
_symmetry.space_group_name_H-M   'P 1'
#
loop_
_entity.id
_entity.type
_entity.pdbx_description
1 polymer ?
#
loop_
_entity_poly.entity_id
_entity_poly.type
_entity_poly.pdbx_seq_one_letter_code
_entity_poly.pdbx_strand_id
1 'polypeptide(L)' 'MVESASHTASKKLIQIDVSSDSVCPWCFVGKMNLDKAIDASNDQYNFEIRWRPFFLDSSAPKGSIFKGLGLEFDTSGLT' A
#
# COMPACT_ATOMS: atom_id res chain seq x y z
N MET A 1 -10.75 -36.22 -24.85
CA MET A 1 -11.45 -35.16 -24.08
C MET A 1 -10.79 -35.13 -22.71
N VAL A 2 -9.98 -34.18 -22.28
CA VAL A 2 -9.61 -32.85 -22.79
C VAL A 2 -8.08 -32.77 -22.78
N GLU A 3 -7.53 -32.09 -23.76
CA GLU A 3 -6.11 -31.78 -23.93
C GLU A 3 -5.59 -31.03 -22.68
N SER A 4 -4.96 -31.74 -21.74
CA SER A 4 -4.17 -31.16 -20.65
C SER A 4 -2.82 -30.69 -21.17
N ALA A 5 -2.84 -29.80 -22.18
CA ALA A 5 -1.66 -29.09 -22.63
C ALA A 5 -1.38 -27.96 -21.64
N SER A 6 -0.64 -28.33 -20.59
CA SER A 6 0.46 -27.53 -20.03
C SER A 6 0.61 -26.15 -20.69
N HIS A 7 0.13 -25.10 -20.03
CA HIS A 7 0.68 -23.75 -20.19
C HIS A 7 1.80 -23.58 -19.17
N THR A 8 2.90 -24.31 -19.36
CA THR A 8 4.20 -23.90 -18.85
C THR A 8 4.77 -22.85 -19.81
N ALA A 9 4.07 -21.72 -19.94
CA ALA A 9 4.51 -20.58 -20.73
C ALA A 9 4.64 -19.40 -19.75
N SER A 10 5.88 -19.04 -19.44
CA SER A 10 6.30 -17.95 -18.54
C SER A 10 5.19 -16.96 -18.16
N LYS A 11 4.55 -17.19 -17.01
CA LYS A 11 3.57 -16.25 -16.44
C LYS A 11 4.23 -14.87 -16.37
N LYS A 12 3.65 -13.92 -17.08
CA LYS A 12 4.21 -12.57 -17.19
C LYS A 12 4.22 -11.94 -15.79
N LEU A 13 5.39 -11.44 -15.38
CA LEU A 13 5.57 -10.76 -14.11
C LEU A 13 4.96 -9.36 -14.20
N ILE A 14 4.02 -9.07 -13.33
CA ILE A 14 3.38 -7.75 -13.19
C ILE A 14 3.69 -7.23 -11.79
N GLN A 15 4.38 -6.09 -11.74
CA GLN A 15 4.59 -5.36 -10.49
C GLN A 15 3.43 -4.38 -10.25
N ILE A 16 2.90 -4.39 -9.03
CA ILE A 16 1.79 -3.54 -8.59
C ILE A 16 2.24 -2.79 -7.34
N ASP A 17 2.48 -1.49 -7.47
CA ASP A 17 2.72 -0.61 -6.32
C ASP A 17 1.38 -0.04 -5.84
N VAL A 18 1.00 -0.37 -4.59
CA VAL A 18 -0.26 0.06 -3.97
C VAL A 18 0.04 1.10 -2.90
N SER A 19 -0.47 2.31 -3.11
CA SER A 19 -0.47 3.37 -2.09
C SER A 19 -1.74 3.26 -1.24
N SER A 20 -1.60 2.97 0.05
CA SER A 20 -2.74 2.80 0.97
C SER A 20 -2.57 3.60 2.26
N ASP A 21 -3.66 4.19 2.74
CA ASP A 21 -3.77 4.88 4.02
C ASP A 21 -4.71 4.11 4.96
N SER A 22 -4.43 4.15 6.26
CA SER A 22 -5.26 3.58 7.33
C SER A 22 -6.57 4.34 7.57
N VAL A 23 -6.66 5.63 7.23
CA VAL A 23 -7.87 6.45 7.46
C VAL A 23 -8.85 6.41 6.29
N CYS A 24 -8.45 5.83 5.15
CA CYS A 24 -9.27 5.82 3.94
C CYS A 24 -10.20 4.59 3.91
N PRO A 25 -11.54 4.77 3.99
CA PRO A 25 -12.47 3.64 3.93
C PRO A 25 -12.43 2.91 2.57
N TRP A 26 -12.10 3.63 1.49
CA TRP A 26 -11.99 3.05 0.15
C TRP A 26 -10.74 2.19 -0.03
N CYS A 27 -9.66 2.43 0.72
CA CYS A 27 -8.46 1.59 0.65
C CYS A 27 -8.77 0.15 1.10
N PHE A 28 -9.65 -0.03 2.08
CA PHE A 28 -10.08 -1.36 2.52
C PHE A 28 -10.89 -2.09 1.44
N VAL A 29 -11.85 -1.40 0.81
CA VAL A 29 -12.64 -1.96 -0.30
C VAL A 29 -11.75 -2.28 -1.50
N GLY A 30 -10.81 -1.39 -1.82
CA GLY A 30 -9.84 -1.55 -2.89
C GLY A 30 -8.94 -2.77 -2.69
N LYS A 31 -8.43 -3.00 -1.47
CA LYS A 31 -7.66 -4.20 -1.13
C LYS A 31 -8.46 -5.48 -1.40
N MET A 32 -9.70 -5.54 -0.94
CA MET A 32 -10.54 -6.74 -1.12
C MET A 32 -10.82 -7.04 -2.60
N ASN A 33 -11.04 -6.00 -3.41
CA ASN A 33 -11.24 -6.18 -4.85
C ASN A 33 -9.94 -6.56 -5.57
N LEU A 34 -8.79 -6.01 -5.14
CA LEU A 34 -7.49 -6.36 -5.68
C LEU A 34 -7.15 -7.83 -5.40
N ASP A 35 -7.35 -8.30 -4.16
CA ASP A 35 -7.17 -9.71 -3.78
C ASP A 35 -8.02 -10.65 -4.67
N LYS A 36 -9.30 -10.31 -4.92
CA LYS A 36 -10.17 -11.09 -5.81
C LYS A 36 -9.68 -11.10 -7.26
N ALA A 37 -9.21 -9.97 -7.78
CA ALA A 37 -8.71 -9.87 -9.14
C ALA A 37 -7.42 -10.69 -9.34
N ILE A 38 -6.55 -10.71 -8.32
CA ILE A 38 -5.32 -11.51 -8.33
C ILE A 38 -5.65 -13.00 -8.32
N ASP A 39 -6.59 -13.43 -7.47
CA ASP A 39 -7.04 -14.83 -7.39
C ASP A 39 -7.60 -15.31 -8.74
N ALA A 40 -8.47 -14.49 -9.37
CA ALA A 40 -9.03 -14.77 -10.67
C ALA A 40 -7.99 -14.83 -11.82
N SER A 41 -6.83 -14.18 -11.63
CA SER A 41 -5.80 -14.03 -12.67
C SER A 41 -4.52 -14.82 -12.39
N ASN A 42 -4.49 -15.61 -11.32
CA ASN A 42 -3.31 -16.33 -10.83
C ASN A 42 -2.77 -17.36 -11.84
N ASP A 43 -3.64 -17.92 -12.67
CA ASP A 43 -3.28 -18.92 -13.66
C ASP A 43 -2.42 -18.32 -14.81
N GLN A 44 -2.60 -17.03 -15.10
CA GLN A 44 -2.02 -16.35 -16.27
C GLN A 44 -0.83 -15.45 -15.95
N TYR A 45 -0.79 -14.86 -14.75
CA TYR A 45 0.19 -13.83 -14.37
C TYR A 45 0.86 -14.13 -13.04
N ASN A 46 2.11 -13.70 -12.90
CA ASN A 46 2.79 -13.66 -11.61
C ASN A 46 2.73 -12.21 -11.11
N PHE A 47 2.24 -12.01 -9.89
CA PHE A 47 2.09 -10.67 -9.30
C PHE A 47 3.15 -10.43 -8.23
N GLU A 48 3.79 -9.27 -8.27
CA GLU A 48 4.63 -8.76 -7.19
C GLU A 48 3.99 -7.48 -6.66
N ILE A 49 3.58 -7.48 -5.39
CA ILE A 49 2.84 -6.37 -4.79
C ILE A 49 3.75 -5.63 -3.81
N ARG A 50 3.87 -4.32 -3.99
CA ARG A 50 4.65 -3.45 -3.13
C ARG A 50 3.73 -2.42 -2.47
N TRP A 51 3.66 -2.48 -1.15
CA TRP A 51 2.84 -1.56 -0.38
C TRP A 51 3.64 -0.31 -0.04
N ARG A 52 3.08 0.86 -0.36
CA ARG A 52 3.66 2.17 -0.08
C ARG A 52 2.72 2.91 0.88
N PRO A 53 3.15 3.25 2.11
CA PRO A 53 2.33 4.07 2.98
C PRO A 53 2.15 5.45 2.34
N PHE A 54 0.91 5.91 2.26
CA PHE A 54 0.57 7.26 1.80
C PHE A 54 -0.15 7.96 2.94
N PHE A 55 0.29 9.18 3.28
CA PHE A 55 -0.40 10.03 4.24
C PHE A 55 -1.24 11.03 3.45
N LEU A 56 -2.57 10.91 3.51
CA LEU A 56 -3.52 11.79 2.82
C LEU A 56 -3.65 13.19 3.48
N ASP A 57 -2.69 13.60 4.32
CA ASP A 57 -2.81 14.82 5.11
C ASP A 57 -2.27 16.05 4.34
N SER A 58 -3.19 16.80 3.73
CA SER A 58 -2.97 18.15 3.21
C SER A 58 -3.42 19.23 4.21
N SER A 59 -3.37 18.92 5.52
CA SER A 59 -3.58 19.90 6.59
C SER A 59 -2.71 19.56 7.79
N ALA A 60 -1.38 19.47 7.61
CA ALA A 60 -0.49 19.70 8.74
C ALA A 60 -0.63 21.19 9.14
N PRO A 61 -1.29 21.56 10.26
CA PRO A 61 -1.13 22.90 10.77
C PRO A 61 0.35 23.03 11.17
N LYS A 62 1.06 23.97 10.55
CA LYS A 62 2.32 24.50 11.07
C LYS A 62 2.02 25.07 12.46
N GLY A 63 2.07 24.24 13.49
CA GLY A 63 1.63 24.59 14.84
C GLY A 63 0.45 23.76 15.34
N SER A 64 0.61 22.44 15.42
CA SER A 64 -0.13 21.65 16.42
C SER A 64 0.82 21.37 17.58
N ILE A 65 0.70 22.20 18.61
CA ILE A 65 1.17 21.94 19.96
C ILE A 65 0.69 20.54 20.40
N PHE A 66 1.62 19.58 20.42
CA PHE A 66 1.45 18.29 21.08
C PHE A 66 1.32 18.53 22.59
N LYS A 67 0.11 18.86 23.05
CA LYS A 67 -0.19 18.95 24.49
C LYS A 67 -0.45 17.54 25.01
N GLY A 68 0.62 16.78 25.21
CA GLY A 68 0.49 15.42 25.74
C GLY A 68 1.77 14.60 25.88
N LEU A 69 2.91 15.06 25.39
CA LEU A 69 4.19 14.44 25.72
C LEU A 69 5.16 15.57 26.06
N GLY A 70 5.53 15.67 27.34
CA GLY A 70 6.52 16.62 27.83
C GLY A 70 7.87 16.38 27.17
N LEU A 71 8.05 16.96 25.99
CA LEU A 71 9.34 17.15 25.35
C LEU A 71 9.69 18.61 25.57
N GLU A 72 10.47 18.87 26.62
CA GLU A 72 11.43 19.98 26.59
C GLU A 72 12.29 19.75 25.34
N PHE A 73 11.96 20.46 24.26
CA PHE A 73 12.92 20.73 23.20
C PHE A 73 13.86 21.77 23.80
N ASP A 74 14.93 21.30 24.44
CA ASP A 74 16.03 22.15 24.86
C ASP A 74 16.57 22.86 23.63
N THR A 75 16.17 24.11 23.46
CA THR A 75 16.66 25.03 22.43
C THR A 75 17.98 25.68 22.85
N SER A 76 18.65 25.17 23.88
CA SER A 76 19.93 25.68 24.39
C SER A 76 21.12 25.11 23.62
N GLY A 77 21.19 25.33 22.30
CA GLY A 77 22.31 24.80 21.53
C GLY A 77 22.56 25.37 20.15
N LEU A 78 21.79 26.36 19.67
CA LEU A 78 22.17 27.14 18.50
C LEU A 78 22.79 28.47 18.95
N THR A 79 24.10 28.44 19.19
CA THR A 79 24.99 29.59 18.95
C THR A 79 25.88 29.24 17.78
#